data_AF-A0A260BHW8-F1
#
_entry.id   AF-A0A260BHW8-F1
#
_cell.length_a   1.000
_cell.length_b   1.000
_cell.length_c   1.000
_cell.angle_alpha   90.00
_cell.angle_beta   90.00
_cell.angle_gamma   90.00
#
_symmetry.space_group_name_H-M   'P 1'
#
loop_
_entity.id
_entity.type
_entity.pdbx_description
1 polymer ?
#
loop_
_entity_poly.entity_id
_entity_poly.type
_entity_poly.pdbx_seq_one_letter_code
_entity_poly.pdbx_strand_id
1 'polypeptide(L)' 'MANDFEYVGEQNGRAGFREKSTGVGYSLDIWNQDQLQLLDGDELVVPMDGKGAVWSIRENRIVRWDYNFPSS' A
#
# COMPACT_ATOMS: atom_id res chain seq x y z
N MET A 1 5.58 -9.21 -11.63
CA MET A 1 6.45 -8.40 -12.53
C MET A 1 7.57 -7.79 -11.67
N ALA A 2 8.57 -7.09 -12.23
CA ALA A 2 9.58 -6.45 -11.38
C ALA A 2 8.91 -5.34 -10.57
N ASN A 3 9.08 -5.38 -9.25
CA ASN A 3 8.43 -4.44 -8.34
C ASN A 3 9.14 -3.07 -8.45
N ASP A 4 8.50 -2.08 -9.09
CA ASP A 4 9.05 -0.73 -9.35
C ASP A 4 9.26 0.08 -8.07
N PHE A 5 8.61 -0.32 -6.98
CA PHE A 5 8.68 0.31 -5.69
C PHE A 5 9.49 -0.53 -4.71
N GLU A 6 10.22 0.16 -3.83
CA GLU A 6 10.90 -0.41 -2.68
C GLU A 6 10.15 0.01 -1.43
N TYR A 7 9.85 -0.96 -0.57
CA TYR A 7 9.34 -0.67 0.77
C TYR A 7 10.49 -0.18 1.65
N VAL A 8 10.41 1.05 2.15
CA VAL A 8 11.47 1.70 2.94
C VAL A 8 11.22 1.64 4.45
N GLY A 9 10.16 0.94 4.86
CA GLY A 9 9.80 0.74 6.26
C GLY A 9 8.64 1.61 6.73
N GLU A 10 8.36 1.52 8.03
CA GLU A 10 7.28 2.24 8.70
C GLU A 10 7.80 3.25 9.70
N GLN A 11 7.19 4.43 9.71
CA GLN A 11 7.49 5.45 10.71
C GLN A 11 6.22 6.25 11.06
N ASN A 12 5.93 6.38 12.36
CA ASN A 12 4.79 7.14 12.88
C ASN A 12 3.42 6.71 12.31
N GLY A 13 3.16 5.40 12.18
CA GLY A 13 1.92 4.90 11.62
C GLY A 13 1.77 5.18 10.12
N ARG A 14 2.90 5.34 9.41
CA ARG A 14 2.92 5.47 7.95
C ARG A 14 3.81 4.41 7.32
N ALA A 15 3.30 3.71 6.32
CA ALA A 15 4.11 2.87 5.45
C ALA A 15 4.80 3.74 4.38
N GLY A 16 6.11 3.61 4.27
CA GLY A 16 6.93 4.34 3.29
C GLY A 16 7.30 3.48 2.09
N PHE A 17 7.21 4.07 0.90
CA PHE A 17 7.60 3.46 -0.36
C PHE A 17 8.49 4.40 -1.17
N ARG A 18 9.42 3.85 -1.95
CA ARG A 18 10.29 4.62 -2.82
C ARG A 18 10.30 4.03 -4.21
N GLU A 19 10.03 4.84 -5.22
CA GLU A 19 10.17 4.43 -6.61
C GLU A 19 11.65 4.24 -6.95
N LYS A 20 12.02 3.06 -7.44
CA LYS A 20 13.43 2.72 -7.72
C LYS A 20 14.02 3.52 -8.87
N SER A 21 13.20 3.87 -9.88
CA SER A 21 13.65 4.58 -11.07
C SER A 21 13.88 6.08 -10.83
N THR A 22 13.02 6.73 -10.05
CA THR A 22 13.02 8.19 -9.87
C THR A 22 13.55 8.60 -8.50
N GLY A 23 13.52 7.69 -7.52
CA GLY A 23 13.84 7.96 -6.13
C GLY A 23 12.72 8.69 -5.38
N VAL A 24 11.56 8.93 -5.99
CA VAL A 24 10.41 9.63 -5.37
C VAL A 24 9.86 8.79 -4.23
N GLY A 25 9.60 9.45 -3.09
CA GLY A 25 9.05 8.83 -1.89
C GLY A 25 7.54 9.02 -1.78
N TYR A 26 6.86 7.97 -1.34
CA TYR A 26 5.42 7.91 -1.11
C TYR A 26 5.17 7.42 0.32
N SER A 27 4.09 7.89 0.93
CA SER A 27 3.72 7.47 2.27
C SER A 27 2.22 7.27 2.39
N LEU A 28 1.81 6.16 2.98
CA LEU A 28 0.42 5.87 3.29
C LEU A 28 0.22 5.89 4.80
N ASP A 29 -0.76 6.66 5.27
CA ASP A 29 -1.24 6.59 6.66
C ASP A 29 -1.92 5.24 6.90
N ILE A 30 -1.40 4.47 7.85
CA ILE A 30 -1.88 3.13 8.18
C ILE A 30 -2.31 3.08 9.65
N TRP A 31 -3.53 2.61 9.86
CA TRP A 31 -4.13 2.49 11.20
C TRP A 31 -3.89 1.10 11.80
N ASN A 32 -3.60 0.11 10.96
CA ASN A 32 -3.30 -1.25 11.38
C ASN A 32 -2.29 -1.86 10.40
N GLN A 33 -1.11 -2.20 10.91
CA GLN A 33 0.10 -2.48 10.12
C GLN A 33 0.15 -3.93 9.64
N ASP A 34 -0.35 -4.86 10.45
CA ASP A 34 -0.29 -6.31 10.25
C ASP A 34 -1.08 -6.84 9.05
N GLN A 35 -1.77 -5.97 8.31
CA GLN A 35 -2.72 -6.35 7.27
C GLN A 35 -2.40 -5.79 5.88
N LEU A 36 -1.27 -5.07 5.72
CA LEU A 36 -0.85 -4.60 4.41
C LEU A 36 -0.37 -5.77 3.54
N GLN A 37 -0.99 -5.95 2.38
CA GLN A 37 -0.58 -6.97 1.41
C GLN A 37 -0.23 -6.31 0.08
N LEU A 38 0.99 -6.52 -0.39
CA LEU A 38 1.42 -6.14 -1.74
C LEU A 38 0.79 -7.10 -2.75
N LEU A 39 -0.07 -6.60 -3.65
CA LEU A 39 -0.79 -7.42 -4.63
C LEU A 39 0.02 -7.60 -5.92
N ASP A 40 0.63 -6.53 -6.43
CA ASP A 40 1.59 -6.55 -7.52
C ASP A 40 2.30 -5.19 -7.51
N GLY A 41 3.63 -5.16 -7.68
CA GLY A 41 4.46 -3.96 -7.89
C GLY A 41 4.09 -2.67 -7.14
N ASP A 42 3.12 -1.96 -7.70
CA ASP A 42 2.69 -0.63 -7.32
C ASP A 42 1.34 -0.57 -6.59
N GLU A 43 0.74 -1.71 -6.24
CA GLU A 43 -0.54 -1.81 -5.54
C GLU A 43 -0.44 -2.50 -4.19
N LEU A 44 -1.08 -1.90 -3.19
CA LEU A 44 -1.22 -2.41 -1.83
C LEU A 44 -2.68 -2.58 -1.48
N VAL A 45 -3.02 -3.66 -0.78
CA VAL A 45 -4.30 -3.76 -0.08
C VAL A 45 -4.15 -3.22 1.32
N VAL A 46 -5.00 -2.25 1.63
CA VAL A 46 -5.09 -1.57 2.92
C VAL A 46 -6.42 -1.95 3.54
N PRO A 47 -6.44 -2.50 4.77
CA PRO A 47 -7.71 -2.70 5.46
C PRO A 47 -8.36 -1.36 5.81
N MET A 48 -9.62 -1.21 5.45
CA MET A 48 -10.46 -0.06 5.78
C MET A 48 -11.86 -0.55 6.16
N ASP A 49 -12.28 -0.31 7.40
CA ASP A 49 -13.65 -0.58 7.89
C ASP A 49 -14.20 -1.96 7.51
N GLY A 50 -13.40 -3.02 7.72
CA GLY A 50 -13.77 -4.41 7.42
C GLY A 50 -13.79 -4.77 5.92
N LYS A 51 -13.22 -3.92 5.07
CA LYS A 51 -13.02 -4.14 3.62
C LYS A 51 -11.55 -3.92 3.26
N GLY A 52 -11.11 -4.45 2.13
CA GLY A 52 -9.82 -4.08 1.55
C GLY A 52 -9.98 -2.88 0.62
N ALA A 53 -9.08 -1.92 0.69
CA ALA A 53 -8.92 -0.87 -0.29
C ALA A 53 -7.61 -1.12 -1.04
N VAL A 54 -7.65 -1.19 -2.37
CA VAL A 54 -6.45 -1.23 -3.20
C VAL A 54 -5.96 0.20 -3.40
N TRP A 55 -4.79 0.48 -2.86
CA TRP A 55 -4.10 1.75 -2.95
C TRP A 55 -2.96 1.64 -3.96
N SER A 56 -2.94 2.55 -4.94
CA SER A 56 -1.83 2.66 -5.88
C SER A 56 -0.76 3.58 -5.31
N ILE A 57 0.46 3.06 -5.22
CA ILE A 57 1.64 3.82 -4.79
C ILE A 57 1.91 4.95 -5.78
N ARG A 58 1.85 4.64 -7.08
CA ARG A 58 2.12 5.62 -8.15
C ARG A 58 1.11 6.76 -8.15
N GLU A 59 -0.17 6.47 -8.00
CA GLU A 59 -1.22 7.49 -7.99
C GLU A 59 -1.42 8.14 -6.61
N ASN A 60 -0.81 7.56 -5.56
CA ASN A 60 -0.94 7.98 -4.18
C ASN A 60 -2.40 8.10 -3.71
N ARG A 61 -3.27 7.19 -4.18
CA ARG A 61 -4.72 7.16 -3.88
C ARG A 61 -5.31 5.76 -3.96
N ILE A 62 -6.49 5.59 -3.35
CA ILE A 62 -7.30 4.39 -3.52
C ILE A 62 -7.82 4.35 -4.96
N VAL A 63 -7.52 3.27 -5.67
CA VAL A 63 -7.93 3.06 -7.07
C VAL A 63 -9.05 2.04 -7.18
N ARG A 64 -9.19 1.14 -6.19
CA ARG A 64 -10.21 0.09 -6.19
C ARG A 64 -10.56 -0.34 -4.76
N TRP A 65 -11.77 -0.84 -4.58
CA TRP A 65 -12.17 -1.56 -3.37
C TRP A 65 -12.10 -3.06 -3.61
N ASP A 66 -11.43 -3.77 -2.71
CA ASP A 66 -11.40 -5.23 -2.65
C ASP A 66 -12.40 -5.73 -1.60
N TYR A 67 -13.54 -6.22 -2.08
CA TYR A 67 -14.61 -6.75 -1.23
C TYR A 67 -14.39 -8.22 -0.82
N ASN A 68 -13.33 -8.85 -1.32
CA ASN A 68 -12.94 -10.22 -0.97
C ASN A 68 -11.87 -10.27 0.12
N PHE A 69 -11.47 -9.10 0.65
CA PHE A 69 -10.51 -9.03 1.73
C PHE A 69 -11.08 -9.76 2.95
N PRO A 70 -10.39 -10.80 3.46
CA PRO A 70 -10.88 -11.56 4.58
C PRO A 70 -10.97 -10.63 5.79
N SER A 71 -12.19 -10.41 6.27
CA SER A 71 -12.44 -9.82 7.59
C SER A 71 -12.00 -10.86 8.63
N SER A 72 -10.72 -10.82 9.01
CA SER A 72 -10.25 -11.51 10.21
C SER A 72 -10.68 -10.75 11.45
#